data_AF-A0A961WNI8-F1
#
_entry.id   AF-A0A961WNI8-F1
#
_cell.length_a   1.000
_cell.length_b   1.000
_cell.length_c   1.000
_cell.angle_alpha   90.00
_cell.angle_beta   90.00
_cell.angle_gamma   90.00
#
_symmetry.space_group_name_H-M   'P 1'
#
loop_
_entity.id
_entity.type
_entity.pdbx_description
1 polymer ?
#
loop_
_entity_poly.entity_id
_entity_poly.type
_entity_poly.pdbx_seq_one_letter_code
_entity_poly.pdbx_strand_id
1 'polypeptide(L)'
;MRHWREREFERGLNPASQRFGLKGWAFFARRPRLYQLATAFAIPVLSALGGARRRLSSLPLAGGWTKHRDLPAPESRTFMQQWAQREALKQEART
;
A
#
# COMPACT_ATOMS: atom_id res chain seq x y z
N MET A 1 29.02 7.36 4.99
CA MET A 1 27.63 7.01 5.34
C MET A 1 27.14 5.68 4.74
N ARG A 2 27.46 5.30 3.49
CA ARG A 2 26.98 4.02 2.88
C ARG A 2 27.55 2.75 3.54
N HIS A 3 28.85 2.71 3.81
CA HIS A 3 29.53 1.55 4.44
C HIS A 3 29.12 1.25 5.88
N TRP A 4 28.39 2.15 6.54
CA TRP A 4 27.88 1.90 7.89
C TRP A 4 26.61 1.04 7.84
N ARG A 5 25.76 1.25 6.83
CA ARG A 5 24.57 0.41 6.61
C ARG A 5 24.92 -1.01 6.15
N GLU A 6 25.96 -1.16 5.33
CA GLU A 6 26.49 -2.48 4.93
C GLU A 6 27.01 -3.25 6.15
N ARG A 7 27.81 -2.60 7.01
CA ARG A 7 28.36 -3.22 8.23
C ARG A 7 27.31 -3.54 9.29
N GLU A 8 26.25 -2.73 9.43
CA GLU A 8 25.12 -3.06 10.31
C GLU A 8 24.32 -4.27 9.80
N PHE A 9 24.18 -4.41 8.48
CA PHE A 9 23.52 -5.55 7.87
C PHE A 9 24.33 -6.85 8.05
N GLU A 10 25.64 -6.80 7.84
CA GLU A 10 26.56 -7.94 8.05
C GLU A 10 26.62 -8.40 9.50
N ARG A 11 26.58 -7.46 10.46
CA ARG A 11 26.59 -7.77 11.90
C ARG A 11 25.25 -8.29 12.44
N GLY A 12 24.22 -8.42 11.59
CA GLY A 12 22.91 -8.94 12.00
C GLY A 12 22.16 -8.06 13.01
N LEU A 13 22.59 -6.80 13.18
CA LEU A 13 22.01 -5.83 14.13
C LEU A 13 20.64 -5.29 13.68
N ASN A 14 20.15 -5.72 12.51
CA ASN A 14 18.82 -5.36 12.05
C ASN A 14 17.73 -5.99 12.94
N PRO A 15 16.82 -5.18 13.52
CA PRO A 15 15.71 -5.68 14.30
C PRO A 15 14.94 -6.77 13.56
N ALA A 16 14.62 -7.86 14.25
CA ALA A 16 13.90 -8.99 13.66
C ALA A 16 12.59 -8.54 12.98
N SER A 17 11.91 -7.56 13.56
CA SER A 17 10.69 -6.94 13.00
C SER A 17 10.89 -6.38 11.59
N GLN A 18 12.02 -5.71 11.32
CA GLN A 18 12.31 -5.17 9.99
C GLN A 18 12.58 -6.29 8.98
N ARG A 19 13.32 -7.33 9.39
CA ARG A 19 13.62 -8.49 8.52
C ARG A 19 12.34 -9.24 8.15
N PHE A 20 11.46 -9.48 9.10
CA PHE A 20 10.17 -10.12 8.85
C PHE A 20 9.23 -9.24 8.04
N GLY A 21 9.17 -7.93 8.32
CA GLY A 21 8.40 -6.97 7.54
C GLY A 21 8.81 -6.95 6.06
N LEU A 22 10.12 -6.92 5.79
CA LEU A 22 10.65 -6.92 4.43
C LEU A 22 10.40 -8.25 3.72
N LYS A 23 10.57 -9.39 4.42
CA LYS A 23 10.25 -10.72 3.87
C LYS A 23 8.76 -10.84 3.53
N GLY A 24 7.88 -10.39 4.43
CA GLY A 24 6.44 -10.36 4.21
C GLY A 24 6.09 -9.50 2.98
N TRP A 25 6.62 -8.28 2.91
CA TRP A 25 6.41 -7.41 1.77
C TRP A 25 6.92 -8.01 0.45
N ALA A 26 8.12 -8.59 0.44
CA ALA A 26 8.69 -9.25 -0.74
C ALA A 26 7.82 -10.43 -1.23
N PHE A 27 7.22 -11.19 -0.31
CA PHE A 27 6.30 -12.27 -0.66
C PHE A 27 5.03 -11.76 -1.35
N PHE A 28 4.40 -10.70 -0.83
CA PHE A 28 3.24 -10.08 -1.47
C PHE A 28 3.60 -9.44 -2.81
N ALA A 29 4.71 -8.70 -2.88
CA ALA A 29 5.15 -8.00 -4.08
C ALA A 29 5.50 -8.96 -5.24
N ARG A 30 6.05 -10.15 -4.93
CA ARG A 30 6.33 -11.19 -5.94
C ARG A 30 5.09 -11.90 -6.48
N ARG A 31 3.93 -11.73 -5.84
CA ARG A 31 2.69 -12.45 -6.18
C ARG A 31 1.59 -11.46 -6.60
N PRO A 32 1.50 -11.10 -7.89
CA PRO A 32 0.63 -10.03 -8.36
C PRO A 32 -0.86 -10.25 -8.03
N ARG A 33 -1.37 -11.48 -8.10
CA ARG A 33 -2.77 -11.78 -7.74
C ARG A 33 -3.06 -11.53 -6.25
N LEU A 34 -2.14 -11.93 -5.36
CA LEU A 34 -2.31 -11.66 -3.92
C LEU A 34 -2.21 -10.17 -3.63
N TYR A 35 -1.30 -9.47 -4.30
CA TYR A 35 -1.16 -8.03 -4.17
C TYR A 35 -2.43 -7.29 -4.63
N GLN A 36 -3.02 -7.72 -5.74
CA GLN A 36 -4.29 -7.17 -6.23
C GLN A 36 -5.45 -7.41 -5.26
N LEU A 37 -5.58 -8.62 -4.72
CA LEU A 37 -6.59 -8.91 -3.71
C LEU A 37 -6.39 -8.08 -2.45
N ALA A 38 -5.17 -8.05 -1.92
CA ALA A 38 -4.85 -7.27 -0.72
C ALA A 38 -5.15 -5.77 -0.91
N THR A 39 -4.77 -5.20 -2.06
CA THR A 39 -5.04 -3.80 -2.36
C THR A 39 -6.52 -3.52 -2.66
N ALA A 40 -7.25 -4.47 -3.26
CA ALA A 40 -8.69 -4.36 -3.48
C ALA A 40 -9.47 -4.24 -2.16
N PHE A 41 -9.00 -4.87 -1.07
CA PHE A 41 -9.60 -4.70 0.26
C PHE A 41 -9.04 -3.49 1.02
N ALA A 42 -7.73 -3.24 0.93
CA ALA A 42 -7.09 -2.17 1.68
C ALA A 42 -7.53 -0.77 1.22
N ILE A 43 -7.72 -0.55 -0.08
CA ILE A 43 -8.05 0.76 -0.65
C ILE A 43 -9.43 1.28 -0.20
N PRO A 44 -10.53 0.50 -0.26
CA PRO A 44 -11.82 0.92 0.29
C PRO A 44 -11.75 1.21 1.79
N VAL A 45 -11.01 0.41 2.56
CA VAL A 45 -10.84 0.63 4.01
C VAL A 45 -10.12 1.95 4.28
N LEU A 46 -9.04 2.24 3.54
CA LEU A 46 -8.31 3.51 3.64
C LEU A 46 -9.17 4.70 3.19
N SER A 47 -9.96 4.53 2.14
CA SER A 47 -10.89 5.55 1.65
C SER A 47 -11.96 5.87 2.70
N ALA A 48 -12.53 4.84 3.33
CA ALA A 48 -13.49 4.98 4.42
C ALA A 48 -12.88 5.69 5.64
N LEU A 49 -11.64 5.34 6.00
CA LEU A 49 -10.92 5.96 7.11
C LEU A 49 -10.61 7.45 6.86
N GLY A 50 -10.48 7.85 5.59
CA GLY A 50 -10.34 9.24 5.18
C GLY A 50 -11.61 10.08 5.33
N GLY A 51 -12.77 9.43 5.47
CA GLY A 51 -14.08 10.05 5.70
C GLY A 51 -14.45 11.17 4.73
N ALA A 52 -15.34 12.06 5.17
CA ALA A 52 -15.83 13.19 4.37
C ALA A 52 -14.72 14.19 3.98
N ARG A 53 -13.63 14.26 4.75
CA ARG A 53 -12.51 15.18 4.50
C ARG A 53 -11.51 14.64 3.48
N ARG A 54 -11.67 13.38 3.03
CA ARG A 54 -10.73 12.65 2.17
C ARG A 54 -9.26 12.83 2.59
N ARG A 55 -8.99 12.81 3.89
CA ARG A 55 -7.65 13.02 4.46
C ARG A 55 -7.44 12.05 5.61
N LEU A 56 -6.23 11.50 5.68
CA LEU A 56 -5.78 10.56 6.70
C LEU A 56 -4.83 11.30 7.64
N SER A 57 -5.34 11.73 8.80
CA SER A 57 -4.56 12.39 9.85
C SER A 57 -3.89 11.40 10.81
N SER A 58 -4.43 10.18 10.94
CA SER A 58 -3.80 9.10 11.68
C SER A 58 -4.01 7.76 10.98
N LEU A 59 -2.94 6.99 10.85
CA LEU A 59 -2.98 5.62 10.35
C LEU A 59 -2.34 4.68 11.38
N PRO A 60 -3.03 3.61 11.81
CA PRO A 60 -2.38 2.58 12.60
C PRO A 60 -1.21 2.01 11.80
N LEU A 61 -0.07 1.79 12.45
CA LEU A 61 1.21 1.34 11.86
C LEU A 61 1.96 2.37 11.00
N ALA A 62 1.33 3.46 10.57
CA ALA A 62 1.99 4.55 9.81
C ALA A 62 2.05 5.87 10.59
N GLY A 63 1.91 5.81 11.93
CA GLY A 63 1.93 6.99 12.80
C GLY A 63 3.17 7.88 12.62
N GLY A 64 4.35 7.31 12.31
CA GLY A 64 5.54 8.10 12.02
C GLY A 64 5.41 9.03 10.80
N TRP A 65 4.51 8.71 9.87
CA TRP A 65 4.28 9.46 8.63
C TRP A 65 3.11 10.42 8.80
N THR A 66 2.01 9.97 9.43
CA THR A 66 0.81 10.78 9.60
C THR A 66 0.90 11.77 10.77
N LYS A 67 1.81 11.55 11.74
CA LYS A 67 2.00 12.45 12.89
C LYS A 67 2.45 13.87 12.50
N HIS A 68 3.15 13.99 11.37
CA HIS A 68 3.69 15.26 10.90
C HIS A 68 3.07 15.73 9.59
N ARG A 69 2.24 14.90 8.93
CA ARG A 69 1.67 15.18 7.61
C ARG A 69 0.31 14.54 7.43
N ASP A 70 -0.65 15.31 6.92
CA ASP A 70 -1.90 14.75 6.42
C ASP A 70 -1.69 14.10 5.05
N LEU A 71 -2.14 12.86 4.90
CA LEU A 71 -2.12 12.18 3.61
C LEU A 71 -3.48 12.31 2.92
N PRO A 72 -3.54 12.56 1.60
CA PRO A 72 -4.80 12.49 0.88
C PRO A 72 -5.33 11.06 0.93
N ALA A 73 -6.63 10.90 1.19
CA ALA A 73 -7.27 9.60 1.16
C ALA A 73 -7.31 9.08 -0.28
N PRO A 74 -7.04 7.78 -0.49
CA PRO A 74 -7.13 7.19 -1.82
C PRO A 74 -8.58 7.18 -2.32
N GLU A 75 -8.73 7.16 -3.64
CA GLU A 75 -10.00 6.84 -4.28
C GLU A 75 -10.47 5.43 -3.86
N SER A 76 -11.78 5.21 -3.81
CA SER A 76 -12.36 3.97 -3.27
C SER A 76 -12.03 2.71 -4.08
N ARG A 77 -11.54 2.86 -5.32
CA ARG A 77 -11.18 1.77 -6.22
C ARG A 77 -9.76 1.94 -6.72
N THR A 78 -9.05 0.82 -6.91
CA THR A 78 -7.73 0.81 -7.53
C THR A 78 -7.81 1.22 -9.01
N PHE A 79 -6.72 1.77 -9.56
CA PHE A 79 -6.63 2.07 -10.99
C PHE A 79 -6.96 0.85 -11.86
N MET A 80 -6.45 -0.33 -11.50
CA MET A 80 -6.72 -1.57 -12.25
C MET A 80 -8.20 -1.94 -12.27
N GLN A 81 -8.92 -1.76 -11.16
CA GLN A 81 -10.36 -1.98 -11.12
C GLN A 81 -11.12 -0.96 -11.98
N GLN A 82 -10.76 0.32 -11.89
CA GLN A 82 -11.36 1.36 -12.73
C GLN A 82 -11.11 1.11 -14.22
N TRP A 83 -9.90 0.66 -14.57
CA TRP A 83 -9.53 0.31 -15.93
C TRP A 83 -10.34 -0.88 -16.46
N ALA A 84 -10.40 -1.98 -15.70
CA ALA A 84 -11.16 -3.16 -16.10
C ALA A 84 -12.66 -2.85 -16.30
N GLN A 85 -13.24 -2.04 -15.41
CA GLN A 85 -14.62 -1.59 -15.56
C GLN A 85 -14.82 -0.74 -16.82
N ARG A 86 -13.88 0.18 -17.09
CA ARG A 86 -13.94 1.02 -18.30
C ARG A 86 -13.85 0.20 -19.59
N GLU A 87 -13.01 -0.83 -19.62
CA GLU A 87 -12.91 -1.72 -20.78
C GLU A 87 -14.20 -2.55 -20.97
N ALA A 88 -14.81 -3.06 -19.89
CA ALA A 88 -16.09 -3.77 -19.97
C ALA A 88 -17.20 -2.91 -20.59
N LEU A 89 -17.34 -1.66 -20.11
CA LEU A 89 -18.32 -0.70 -20.63
C LEU A 89 -18.11 -0.37 -22.11
N LYS A 90 -16.84 -0.29 -22.57
CA LYS A 90 -16.54 -0.07 -24.00
C LYS A 90 -16.96 -1.25 -24.86
N GLN A 91 -16.86 -2.49 -24.35
CA GLN A 91 -17.28 -3.68 -25.08
C GLN A 91 -18.80 -3.73 -25.21
N GLU A 92 -19.52 -3.44 -24.13
CA GLU A 92 -21.00 -3.36 -24.13
C GLU A 92 -21.53 -2.27 -25.06
N ALA A 93 -20.85 -1.13 -25.17
CA ALA A 93 -21.24 -0.06 -26.08
C ALA A 93 -20.96 -0.37 -27.57
N ARG A 94 -20.19 -1.43 -27.86
CA ARG A 94 -19.80 -1.83 -29.22
C ARG A 94 -20.64 -2.99 -29.77
N THR A 95 -21.36 -3.68 -28.89
CA THR A 95 -22.36 -4.71 -29.22
C THR A 95 -23.73 -4.10 -29.38
#